data_AF-A0A3D4EUQ1-F1
#
_entry.id   AF-A0A3D4EUQ1-F1
#
_cell.length_a   1.000
_cell.length_b   1.000
_cell.length_c   1.000
_cell.angle_alpha   90.00
_cell.angle_beta   90.00
_cell.angle_gamma   90.00
#
_symmetry.space_group_name_H-M   'P 1'
#
loop_
_entity.id
_entity.type
_entity.pdbx_description
1 polymer ?
#
loop_
_entity_poly.entity_id
_entity_poly.type
_entity_poly.pdbx_seq_one_letter_code
_entity_poly.pdbx_strand_id
1 'polypeptide(L)' 'MTTPQGIRDYLAQTVTKGGSDLHLTVGAPPAARVHGSLQALEETSFDASQVRELILGTMNETQRSKLED' A
#
# COMPACT_ATOMS: atom_id res chain seq x y z
N MET A 1 8.40 -4.09 19.36
CA MET A 1 7.28 -4.79 18.69
C MET A 1 6.65 -3.78 17.78
N THR A 2 6.96 -3.85 16.48
CA THR A 2 6.41 -2.93 15.48
C THR A 2 4.93 -3.26 15.33
N THR A 3 4.06 -2.28 15.52
CA THR A 3 2.62 -2.39 15.23
C THR A 3 2.45 -2.96 13.83
N PRO A 4 1.51 -3.89 13.57
CA PRO A 4 1.23 -4.32 12.20
C PRO A 4 0.91 -3.11 11.34
N GLN A 5 1.76 -2.83 10.34
CA GLN A 5 1.61 -1.67 9.47
C GLN A 5 0.41 -1.90 8.55
N GLY A 6 -0.69 -1.20 8.78
CA GLY A 6 -1.87 -1.26 7.92
C GLY A 6 -1.75 -0.30 6.74
N ILE A 7 -2.66 -0.41 5.77
CA ILE A 7 -2.71 0.51 4.62
C ILE A 7 -2.83 1.98 5.05
N ARG A 8 -3.49 2.26 6.18
CA ARG A 8 -3.59 3.62 6.75
C ARG A 8 -2.22 4.19 7.11
N ASP A 9 -1.31 3.38 7.59
CA ASP A 9 0.04 3.82 7.96
C ASP A 9 0.85 4.18 6.72
N TYR A 10 0.76 3.39 5.65
CA TYR A 10 1.40 3.72 4.38
C TYR A 10 0.81 4.97 3.73
N LEU A 11 -0.52 5.14 3.80
CA LEU A 11 -1.18 6.37 3.34
C LEU A 11 -0.71 7.59 4.15
N ALA A 12 -0.61 7.47 5.48
CA ALA A 12 -0.10 8.54 6.33
C ALA A 12 1.37 8.88 6.00
N GLN A 13 2.20 7.88 5.72
CA GLN A 13 3.58 8.07 5.27
C GLN A 13 3.66 8.77 3.91
N THR A 14 2.81 8.38 2.94
CA THR A 14 2.71 9.06 1.64
C THR A 14 2.38 10.54 1.82
N VAL A 15 1.40 10.87 2.66
CA VAL A 15 1.05 12.27 2.97
C VAL A 15 2.22 13.00 3.65
N THR A 16 2.84 12.37 4.65
CA THR A 16 3.97 12.96 5.41
C THR A 16 5.16 13.27 4.50
N LYS A 17 5.43 12.41 3.50
CA LYS A 17 6.50 12.63 2.52
C LYS A 17 6.12 13.59 1.38
N GLY A 18 4.91 14.15 1.37
CA GLY A 18 4.42 14.99 0.28
C GLY A 18 4.18 14.24 -1.02
N GLY A 19 3.89 12.93 -0.93
CA GLY A 19 3.62 12.07 -2.07
C GLY A 19 2.20 12.25 -2.61
N SER A 20 2.04 12.13 -3.92
CA SER A 20 0.75 12.18 -4.62
C SER A 20 0.02 10.83 -4.60
N ASP A 21 0.77 9.73 -4.72
CA ASP A 21 0.24 8.39 -4.92
C ASP A 21 0.96 7.38 -4.02
N LEU A 22 0.20 6.40 -3.51
CA LEU A 22 0.75 5.19 -2.90
C LEU A 22 0.68 4.04 -3.91
N HIS A 23 1.82 3.43 -4.19
CA HIS A 23 1.97 2.29 -5.06
C HIS A 23 2.20 1.01 -4.24
N LEU A 24 1.38 -0.01 -4.48
CA LEU A 24 1.52 -1.36 -3.93
C LEU A 24 1.63 -2.35 -5.09
N THR A 25 2.66 -3.19 -5.11
CA THR A 25 2.92 -4.13 -6.20
C THR A 25 3.65 -5.36 -5.68
N VAL A 26 3.24 -6.54 -6.14
CA VAL A 26 3.87 -7.81 -5.75
C VAL A 26 5.32 -7.83 -6.23
N GLY A 27 6.24 -8.24 -5.34
CA GLY A 27 7.66 -8.31 -5.61
C GLY A 27 8.39 -6.96 -5.46
N ALA A 28 7.69 -5.89 -5.08
CA ALA A 28 8.28 -4.58 -4.82
C ALA A 28 7.91 -4.07 -3.41
N PRO A 29 8.73 -3.21 -2.79
CA PRO A 29 8.33 -2.52 -1.59
C PRO A 29 7.21 -1.51 -1.90
N PRO A 30 6.36 -1.16 -0.92
CA PRO A 30 5.43 -0.04 -1.03
C PRO A 30 6.21 1.24 -1.37
N ALA A 31 5.68 2.04 -2.27
CA ALA A 31 6.35 3.27 -2.72
C ALA A 31 5.38 4.45 -2.78
N ALA A 32 5.86 5.64 -2.43
CA ALA A 32 5.15 6.89 -2.65
C ALA A 32 5.72 7.59 -3.89
N ARG A 33 4.85 8.16 -4.73
CA ARG A 33 5.28 9.08 -5.79
C ARG A 33 5.47 10.47 -5.19
N VAL A 34 6.71 10.92 -5.02
CA VAL A 34 7.07 12.23 -4.45
C VAL A 34 7.76 13.06 -5.52
N HIS A 35 7.18 14.22 -5.85
CA HIS A 35 7.69 15.12 -6.91
C HIS A 35 7.99 14.41 -8.24
N GLY A 36 7.13 13.46 -8.64
CA GLY A 36 7.24 12.71 -9.89
C GLY A 36 8.07 11.42 -9.82
N SER A 37 8.82 11.20 -8.74
CA SER A 37 9.69 10.03 -8.57
C SER A 37 9.13 9.04 -7.54
N LEU A 38 9.27 7.74 -7.81
CA LEU A 38 8.91 6.71 -6.83
C LEU A 38 9.99 6.61 -5.74
N GLN A 39 9.55 6.68 -4.49
CA GLN A 39 10.40 6.50 -3.31
C GLN A 39 9.85 5.37 -2.45
N ALA A 40 10.69 4.39 -2.12
CA ALA A 40 10.29 3.28 -1.25
C ALA A 40 9.93 3.78 0.16
N LEU A 41 8.89 3.17 0.74
CA LEU A 41 8.44 3.41 2.11
C LEU A 41 8.95 2.32 3.07
N GLU A 42 9.34 1.18 2.53
CA GLU A 42 9.91 0.02 3.23
C GLU A 42 11.08 -0.52 2.42
N GLU A 43 11.94 -1.32 3.05
CA GLU A 43 13.04 -2.00 2.35
C GLU A 43 12.60 -3.34 1.74
N THR A 44 11.61 -3.98 2.36
CA THR A 44 11.22 -5.35 1.99
C THR A 44 10.11 -5.35 0.95
N SER A 45 10.28 -6.18 -0.08
CA SER A 45 9.24 -6.42 -1.08
C SER A 45 8.05 -7.17 -0.50
N PHE A 46 6.85 -6.83 -0.94
CA PHE A 46 5.64 -7.53 -0.54
C PHE A 46 5.35 -8.73 -1.44
N ASP A 47 4.88 -9.80 -0.82
CA ASP A 47 4.30 -10.93 -1.53
C ASP A 47 2.83 -10.65 -1.94
N ALA A 48 2.25 -11.60 -2.68
CA ALA A 48 0.88 -11.47 -3.17
C ALA A 48 -0.17 -11.43 -2.05
N SER A 49 0.07 -12.13 -0.94
CA SER A 49 -0.85 -12.18 0.20
C SER A 49 -0.87 -10.85 0.95
N GLN A 50 0.29 -10.25 1.17
CA GLN A 50 0.44 -8.95 1.83
C GLN A 50 -0.21 -7.83 1.02
N VAL A 51 0.05 -7.78 -0.29
CA VAL A 51 -0.59 -6.78 -1.17
C VAL A 51 -2.11 -6.95 -1.17
N ARG A 52 -2.61 -8.19 -1.26
CA ARG A 52 -4.04 -8.47 -1.24
C ARG A 52 -4.68 -8.06 0.09
N GLU A 53 -4.04 -8.35 1.22
CA GLU A 53 -4.55 -7.96 2.54
C GLU A 53 -4.70 -6.43 2.66
N LEU A 54 -3.67 -5.68 2.24
CA LEU A 54 -3.70 -4.21 2.27
C LEU A 54 -4.83 -3.65 1.40
N ILE A 55 -4.99 -4.14 0.16
CA ILE A 55 -6.03 -3.69 -0.76
C ILE A 55 -7.41 -4.00 -0.20
N LEU A 56 -7.68 -5.25 0.19
CA LEU A 56 -8.98 -5.66 0.70
C LEU A 56 -9.33 -4.97 2.03
N GLY A 57 -8.33 -4.61 2.84
CA GLY A 57 -8.51 -3.81 4.05
C GLY A 57 -9.12 -2.42 3.82
N THR A 58 -9.10 -1.91 2.57
CA THR A 58 -9.76 -0.65 2.19
C THR A 58 -11.17 -0.81 1.64
N MET A 59 -11.58 -2.05 1.35
CA MET A 59 -12.78 -2.35 0.57
C MET A 59 -13.89 -2.91 1.46
N ASN A 60 -15.12 -2.44 1.21
CA ASN A 60 -16.34 -3.07 1.73
C ASN A 60 -16.68 -4.36 0.93
N GLU A 61 -17.63 -5.15 1.43
CA GLU A 61 -18.00 -6.45 0.83
C GLU A 61 -18.41 -6.34 -0.65
N THR A 62 -19.19 -5.31 -1.02
CA THR A 62 -19.59 -5.07 -2.41
C THR A 62 -18.40 -4.81 -3.33
N GLN A 63 -17.43 -4.02 -2.87
CA GLN A 63 -16.21 -3.74 -3.63
C GLN A 63 -15.32 -4.99 -3.76
N ARG A 64 -15.26 -5.83 -2.73
CA ARG A 64 -14.50 -7.09 -2.75
C ARG A 64 -15.09 -8.08 -3.76
N SER A 65 -16.41 -8.30 -3.71
CA SER A 65 -17.10 -9.18 -4.67
C SER A 65 -16.80 -8.75 -6.10
N LYS A 66 -16.95 -7.46 -6.40
CA LYS A 66 -16.71 -6.92 -7.75
C LYS A 66 -15.26 -7.04 -8.23
N LEU A 67 -14.29 -7.11 -7.33
CA LEU A 67 -12.87 -7.29 -7.68
C LEU A 67 -12.55 -8.75 -8.01
N GLU A 68 -13.26 -9.70 -7.39
CA GLU A 68 -13.05 -11.14 -7.54
C GLU A 68 -13.88 -11.78 -8.66
N ASP A 69 -14.94 -11.10 -9.12
CA ASP A 69 -15.74 -11.44 -10.30
C ASP A 69 -14.95 -11.23 -11.62
#